data_AF-A0A9P9QAT0-F1
#
_entry.id   AF-A0A9P9QAT0-F1
#
_cell.length_a   1.000
_cell.length_b   1.000
_cell.length_c   1.000
_cell.angle_alpha   90.00
_cell.angle_beta   90.00
_cell.angle_gamma   90.00
#
_symmetry.space_group_name_H-M   'P 1'
#
loop_
_entity.id
_entity.type
_entity.pdbx_description
1 polymer ?
#
loop_
_entity_poly.entity_id
_entity_poly.type
_entity_poly.pdbx_seq_one_letter_code
_entity_poly.pdbx_strand_id
1 'polypeptide(L)'
;MHLPTLYAALLTLTTPSLALRIGTYNSSYVPPRLPPSLAIPVYSFYAFIATSDAYQVPSEIDFVISDRSYTTPCISSSETYETLFSDYKYYPCEVNRWYPDISFSFRISENFKEITIKKSWNNNGTHITGFATQETNWNEAEGGNVTTSDSGKYYRRFNKWDFQITSLVA
;
A
#
# COMPACT_ATOMS: atom_id res chain seq x y z
N MET A 1 38.13 70.28 -27.52
CA MET A 1 37.80 68.83 -27.43
C MET A 1 36.74 68.67 -26.35
N HIS A 2 35.48 68.49 -26.74
CA HIS A 2 34.36 68.25 -25.83
C HIS A 2 33.63 66.99 -26.29
N LEU A 3 33.50 66.02 -25.38
CA LEU A 3 32.71 64.80 -25.53
C LEU A 3 31.31 65.03 -24.93
N PRO A 4 30.22 64.63 -25.61
CA PRO A 4 28.89 64.70 -25.04
C PRO A 4 28.57 63.48 -24.18
N THR A 5 27.89 63.74 -23.07
CA THR A 5 27.38 62.80 -22.08
C THR A 5 26.12 62.10 -22.60
N LEU A 6 26.09 60.76 -22.64
CA LEU A 6 24.90 59.97 -22.94
C LEU A 6 24.15 59.64 -21.64
N TYR A 7 22.91 60.09 -21.54
CA TYR A 7 21.96 59.65 -20.51
C TYR A 7 21.20 58.41 -21.00
N ALA A 8 21.31 57.31 -20.27
CA ALA A 8 20.49 56.12 -20.49
C ALA A 8 19.20 56.24 -19.66
N ALA A 9 18.05 56.26 -20.33
CA ALA A 9 16.73 56.21 -19.69
C ALA A 9 16.32 54.75 -19.44
N LEU A 10 16.09 54.39 -18.17
CA LEU A 10 15.52 53.10 -17.78
C LEU A 10 14.00 53.14 -17.94
N LEU A 11 13.47 52.30 -18.83
CA LEU A 11 12.04 51.99 -18.94
C LEU A 11 11.69 50.85 -17.97
N THR A 12 10.95 51.16 -16.91
CA THR A 12 10.37 50.15 -16.01
C THR A 12 9.05 49.66 -16.57
N LEU A 13 8.98 48.40 -17.01
CA LEU A 13 7.71 47.72 -17.32
C LEU A 13 7.00 47.35 -16.02
N THR A 14 5.80 47.91 -15.80
CA THR A 14 4.89 47.50 -14.73
C THR A 14 4.07 46.29 -15.19
N THR A 15 4.34 45.13 -14.60
CA THR A 15 3.49 43.93 -14.74
C THR A 15 2.20 44.10 -13.93
N PRO A 16 1.01 43.84 -14.51
CA PRO A 16 -0.22 43.81 -13.74
C PRO A 16 -0.25 42.54 -12.88
N SER A 17 -0.31 42.71 -11.56
CA SER A 17 -0.51 41.63 -10.61
C SER A 17 -1.98 41.18 -10.65
N LEU A 18 -2.22 39.98 -11.17
CA LEU A 18 -3.48 39.25 -10.99
C LEU A 18 -3.69 38.98 -9.50
N ALA A 19 -4.59 39.73 -8.87
CA ALA A 19 -5.05 39.45 -7.52
C ALA A 19 -5.91 38.18 -7.56
N LEU A 20 -5.33 37.06 -7.13
CA LEU A 20 -6.05 35.81 -6.91
C LEU A 20 -7.03 36.03 -5.74
N ARG A 21 -8.33 36.14 -6.04
CA ARG A 21 -9.37 36.11 -5.02
C ARG A 21 -9.49 34.69 -4.48
N ILE A 22 -8.85 34.44 -3.34
CA ILE A 22 -9.07 33.23 -2.55
C ILE A 22 -10.46 33.37 -1.92
N GLY A 23 -11.48 32.85 -2.60
CA GLY A 23 -12.77 32.59 -1.97
C GLY A 23 -12.58 31.46 -0.97
N THR A 24 -12.63 31.78 0.33
CA THR A 24 -12.69 30.78 1.40
C THR A 24 -14.07 30.13 1.34
N TYR A 25 -14.23 29.13 0.47
CA TYR A 25 -15.34 28.18 0.57
C TYR A 25 -15.05 27.32 1.80
N ASN A 26 -15.65 27.68 2.94
CA ASN A 26 -15.83 26.77 4.07
C ASN A 26 -16.82 25.67 3.63
N SER A 27 -16.36 24.80 2.74
CA SER A 27 -17.00 23.50 2.54
C SER A 27 -16.44 22.60 3.63
N SER A 28 -17.22 22.42 4.69
CA SER A 28 -17.02 21.34 5.64
C SER A 28 -17.30 20.03 4.90
N TYR A 29 -16.37 19.61 4.03
CA TYR A 29 -16.38 18.28 3.45
C TYR A 29 -16.09 17.32 4.59
N VAL A 30 -17.16 16.84 5.22
CA VAL A 30 -17.11 15.65 6.05
C VAL A 30 -17.01 14.50 5.04
N PRO A 31 -15.84 13.85 4.87
CA PRO A 31 -15.76 12.69 4.01
C PRO A 31 -16.84 11.69 4.48
N PRO A 32 -17.54 11.02 3.55
CA PRO A 32 -18.50 10.00 3.91
C PRO A 32 -17.85 9.06 4.91
N ARG A 33 -18.41 8.97 6.13
CA ARG A 33 -17.98 7.96 7.10
C ARG A 33 -18.28 6.61 6.46
N LEU A 34 -17.23 5.94 5.99
CA LEU A 34 -17.31 4.56 5.55
C LEU A 34 -17.99 3.75 6.68
N PRO A 35 -18.97 2.88 6.37
CA PRO A 35 -19.64 2.10 7.38
C PRO A 35 -18.63 1.28 8.20
N PRO A 36 -18.89 1.04 9.50
CA PRO A 36 -17.97 0.33 10.37
C PRO A 36 -17.68 -1.09 9.84
N SER A 37 -16.39 -1.40 9.81
CA SER A 37 -15.70 -2.62 9.39
C SER A 37 -15.68 -2.97 7.89
N LEU A 38 -15.03 -2.11 7.10
CA LEU A 38 -14.28 -2.56 5.91
C LEU A 38 -12.85 -2.98 6.30
N ALA A 39 -12.72 -3.62 7.47
CA ALA A 39 -11.46 -4.21 7.91
C ALA A 39 -11.31 -5.59 7.27
N ILE A 40 -10.08 -5.94 6.88
CA ILE A 40 -9.70 -7.26 6.39
C ILE A 40 -8.84 -7.91 7.47
N PRO A 41 -9.42 -8.77 8.32
CA PRO A 41 -8.68 -9.58 9.28
C PRO A 41 -7.66 -10.50 8.61
N VAL A 42 -6.40 -10.37 9.00
CA VAL A 42 -5.29 -11.27 8.67
C VAL A 42 -4.86 -12.04 9.91
N TYR A 43 -4.62 -13.33 9.75
CA TYR A 43 -4.21 -14.24 10.82
C TYR A 43 -2.97 -15.05 10.42
N SER A 44 -2.25 -15.52 11.44
CA SER A 44 -1.14 -16.47 11.31
C SER A 44 -0.08 -16.04 10.29
N PHE A 45 0.26 -14.75 10.29
CA PHE A 45 1.15 -14.20 9.28
C PHE A 45 2.58 -14.71 9.48
N TYR A 46 3.14 -15.22 8.39
CA TYR A 46 4.51 -15.68 8.27
C TYR A 46 5.10 -15.24 6.94
N ALA A 47 6.36 -14.81 6.95
CA ALA A 47 7.13 -14.66 5.74
C ALA A 47 8.61 -14.94 5.98
N PHE A 48 9.27 -15.54 5.00
CA PHE A 48 10.71 -15.63 4.92
C PHE A 48 11.16 -14.89 3.67
N ILE A 49 12.02 -13.88 3.83
CA ILE A 49 12.63 -13.18 2.70
C ILE A 49 14.10 -13.57 2.65
N ALA A 50 14.46 -14.29 1.59
CA ALA A 50 15.84 -14.72 1.35
C ALA A 50 16.72 -13.50 1.04
N THR A 51 17.95 -13.51 1.55
CA THR A 51 18.99 -12.60 1.06
C THR A 51 19.54 -13.14 -0.25
N SER A 52 19.74 -12.29 -1.26
CA SER A 52 20.19 -12.68 -2.61
C SER A 52 21.46 -13.52 -2.64
N ASP A 53 22.28 -13.42 -1.60
CA ASP A 53 23.63 -13.97 -1.57
C ASP A 53 23.71 -15.29 -0.78
N ALA A 54 22.63 -15.70 -0.12
CA ALA A 54 22.67 -16.76 0.87
C ALA A 54 21.69 -17.89 0.55
N TYR A 55 22.25 -18.97 0.01
CA TYR A 55 21.59 -20.25 -0.26
C TYR A 55 20.45 -20.16 -1.29
N GLN A 56 20.26 -21.23 -2.05
CA GLN A 56 19.23 -21.33 -3.10
C GLN A 56 17.82 -21.49 -2.50
N VAL A 57 17.45 -20.60 -1.57
CA VAL A 57 16.19 -20.65 -0.86
C VAL A 57 15.27 -19.59 -1.43
N PRO A 58 14.06 -19.94 -1.91
CA PRO A 58 13.09 -18.96 -2.37
C PRO A 58 12.54 -18.16 -1.18
N SER A 59 12.16 -16.91 -1.44
CA SER A 59 11.35 -16.15 -0.49
C SER A 59 9.93 -16.72 -0.46
N GLU A 60 9.28 -16.70 0.70
CA GLU A 60 7.95 -17.26 0.92
C GLU A 60 7.12 -16.35 1.83
N ILE A 61 5.81 -16.31 1.60
CA ILE A 61 4.82 -15.67 2.48
C ILE A 61 3.58 -16.55 2.58
N ASP A 62 3.04 -16.65 3.79
CA ASP A 62 1.83 -17.40 4.12
C ASP A 62 1.04 -16.64 5.20
N PHE A 63 -0.24 -16.42 4.94
CA PHE A 63 -1.19 -15.92 5.92
C PHE A 63 -2.62 -16.26 5.52
N VAL A 64 -3.55 -16.09 6.45
CA VAL A 64 -4.97 -16.33 6.22
C VAL A 64 -5.75 -15.02 6.29
N ILE A 65 -6.56 -14.74 5.28
CA ILE A 65 -7.56 -13.67 5.31
C ILE A 65 -8.91 -14.24 5.73
N SER A 66 -9.63 -13.52 6.58
CA SER A 66 -11.05 -13.78 6.86
C SER A 66 -11.90 -12.55 6.56
N ASP A 67 -13.01 -12.74 5.86
CA ASP A 67 -14.02 -11.73 5.55
C ASP A 67 -15.41 -12.32 5.80
N ARG A 68 -15.98 -12.01 6.99
CA ARG A 68 -17.23 -12.61 7.48
C ARG A 68 -17.10 -14.14 7.60
N SER A 69 -17.86 -14.90 6.81
CA SER A 69 -17.81 -16.37 6.76
C SER A 69 -16.80 -16.91 5.73
N TYR A 70 -16.20 -16.02 4.94
CA TYR A 70 -15.20 -16.39 3.96
C TYR A 70 -13.82 -16.39 4.60
N THR A 71 -13.05 -17.44 4.38
CA THR A 71 -11.66 -17.53 4.81
C THR A 71 -10.85 -18.14 3.67
N THR A 72 -9.68 -17.59 3.39
CA THR A 72 -8.79 -18.10 2.33
C THR A 72 -7.32 -17.94 2.69
N PRO A 73 -6.46 -18.92 2.38
CA PRO A 73 -5.02 -18.76 2.49
C PRO A 73 -4.46 -17.87 1.36
N CYS A 74 -3.40 -17.14 1.69
CA CYS A 74 -2.63 -16.31 0.77
C CYS A 74 -1.18 -16.80 0.84
N ILE A 75 -0.80 -17.62 -0.13
CA ILE A 75 0.52 -18.25 -0.19
C ILE A 75 1.22 -17.81 -1.48
N SER A 76 2.47 -17.39 -1.38
CA SER A 76 3.32 -17.19 -2.57
C SER A 76 4.78 -17.43 -2.25
N SER A 77 5.48 -17.96 -3.24
CA SER A 77 6.92 -18.10 -3.25
C SER A 77 7.52 -17.35 -4.44
N SER A 78 8.74 -16.85 -4.27
CA SER A 78 9.55 -16.37 -5.38
C SER A 78 10.32 -17.53 -6.03
N GLU A 79 10.90 -17.28 -7.20
CA GLU A 79 11.99 -18.13 -7.67
C GLU A 79 13.24 -17.95 -6.80
N THR A 80 14.24 -18.79 -7.02
CA THR A 80 15.54 -18.68 -6.33
C THR A 80 16.23 -17.37 -6.71
N TYR A 81 16.82 -16.67 -5.74
CA TYR A 81 17.46 -15.35 -5.91
C TYR A 81 16.50 -14.21 -6.28
N GLU A 82 15.20 -14.45 -6.34
CA GLU A 82 14.19 -13.42 -6.48
C GLU A 82 13.61 -13.01 -5.13
N THR A 83 12.99 -11.83 -5.08
CA THR A 83 12.26 -11.34 -3.92
C THR A 83 10.76 -11.28 -4.20
N LEU A 84 9.97 -11.31 -3.12
CA LEU A 84 8.53 -11.04 -3.15
C LEU A 84 8.21 -9.54 -3.12
N PHE A 85 9.22 -8.67 -2.96
CA PHE A 85 9.03 -7.22 -2.94
C PHE A 85 8.64 -6.69 -4.33
N SER A 86 7.54 -5.93 -4.37
CA SER A 86 7.11 -5.22 -5.56
C SER A 86 6.13 -4.11 -5.22
N ASP A 87 6.36 -2.93 -5.79
CA ASP A 87 5.41 -1.82 -5.67
C ASP A 87 4.21 -1.95 -6.62
N TYR A 88 4.23 -2.89 -7.57
CA TYR A 88 3.19 -3.02 -8.61
C TYR A 88 2.59 -4.42 -8.75
N LYS A 89 3.35 -5.49 -8.46
CA LYS A 89 2.90 -6.86 -8.62
C LYS A 89 2.03 -7.29 -7.44
N TYR A 90 0.82 -7.74 -7.74
CA TYR A 90 -0.07 -8.38 -6.77
C TYR A 90 -0.02 -9.90 -6.91
N TYR A 91 0.11 -10.58 -5.78
CA TYR A 91 0.06 -12.03 -5.64
C TYR A 91 -1.37 -12.45 -5.29
N PRO A 92 -2.01 -13.31 -6.09
CA PRO A 92 -3.37 -13.76 -5.80
C PRO A 92 -3.38 -14.70 -4.58
N CYS A 93 -4.39 -14.56 -3.73
CA CYS A 93 -4.71 -15.57 -2.73
C CYS A 93 -5.52 -16.72 -3.36
N GLU A 94 -5.70 -17.82 -2.63
CA GLU A 94 -6.51 -18.94 -3.12
C GLU A 94 -7.97 -18.49 -3.36
N VAL A 95 -8.56 -18.96 -4.45
CA VAL A 95 -9.96 -18.64 -4.80
C VAL A 95 -10.87 -19.71 -4.22
N ASN A 96 -11.76 -19.30 -3.32
CA ASN A 96 -12.79 -20.19 -2.80
C ASN A 96 -13.93 -20.36 -3.83
N ARG A 97 -14.17 -21.61 -4.26
CA ARG A 97 -15.20 -21.94 -5.25
C ARG A 97 -16.63 -21.63 -4.80
N TRP A 98 -16.88 -21.54 -3.50
CA TRP A 98 -18.20 -21.22 -2.93
C TRP A 98 -18.51 -19.73 -2.92
N TYR A 99 -17.49 -18.88 -3.10
CA TYR A 99 -17.61 -17.43 -3.13
C TYR A 99 -16.80 -16.86 -4.31
N PRO A 100 -17.16 -17.21 -5.55
CA PRO A 100 -16.38 -16.85 -6.74
C PRO A 100 -16.34 -15.34 -6.99
N ASP A 101 -17.31 -14.60 -6.45
CA ASP A 101 -17.40 -13.15 -6.58
C ASP A 101 -16.47 -12.40 -5.62
N ILE A 102 -15.76 -13.09 -4.72
CA ILE A 102 -14.83 -12.46 -3.77
C ILE A 102 -13.42 -12.98 -4.05
N SER A 103 -12.49 -12.06 -4.30
CA SER A 103 -11.08 -12.38 -4.45
C SER A 103 -10.19 -11.45 -3.64
N PHE A 104 -9.07 -12.01 -3.19
CA PHE A 104 -8.02 -11.29 -2.48
C PHE A 104 -6.71 -11.43 -3.22
N SER A 105 -5.91 -10.38 -3.15
CA SER A 105 -4.51 -10.41 -3.57
C SER A 105 -3.73 -9.44 -2.70
N PHE A 106 -2.42 -9.62 -2.61
CA PHE A 106 -1.56 -8.77 -1.79
C PHE A 106 -0.31 -8.35 -2.54
N ARG A 107 0.32 -7.28 -2.09
CA ARG A 107 1.68 -6.90 -2.49
C ARG A 107 2.46 -6.47 -1.25
N ILE A 108 3.78 -6.59 -1.35
CA ILE A 108 4.71 -6.23 -0.29
C ILE A 108 5.64 -5.17 -0.85
N SER A 109 5.73 -4.02 -0.18
CA SER A 109 6.64 -2.96 -0.61
C SER A 109 8.11 -3.40 -0.51
N GLU A 110 9.00 -2.62 -1.11
CA GLU A 110 10.43 -2.76 -0.88
C GLU A 110 10.78 -2.81 0.62
N ASN A 111 11.73 -3.67 0.98
CA ASN A 111 12.22 -3.86 2.35
C ASN A 111 11.14 -4.26 3.36
N PHE A 112 10.00 -4.77 2.90
CA PHE A 112 8.89 -5.21 3.75
C PHE A 112 8.33 -4.12 4.68
N LYS A 113 8.41 -2.85 4.25
CA LYS A 113 7.92 -1.70 5.04
C LYS A 113 6.40 -1.67 5.12
N GLU A 114 5.72 -2.06 4.05
CA GLU A 114 4.27 -2.03 3.95
C GLU A 114 3.73 -3.29 3.28
N ILE A 115 2.50 -3.64 3.65
CA ILE A 115 1.69 -4.62 2.94
C ILE A 115 0.45 -3.91 2.43
N THR A 116 0.08 -4.18 1.18
CA THR A 116 -1.22 -3.76 0.64
C THR A 116 -2.05 -4.99 0.31
N ILE A 117 -3.26 -5.08 0.87
CA ILE A 117 -4.27 -6.07 0.51
C ILE A 117 -5.27 -5.42 -0.43
N LYS A 118 -5.51 -6.07 -1.56
CA LYS A 118 -6.55 -5.73 -2.52
C LYS A 118 -7.67 -6.77 -2.42
N LYS A 119 -8.87 -6.30 -2.11
CA LYS A 119 -10.10 -7.09 -2.08
C LYS A 119 -10.98 -6.68 -3.25
N SER A 120 -11.45 -7.64 -4.04
CA SER A 120 -12.41 -7.39 -5.11
C SER A 120 -13.70 -8.18 -4.84
N TRP A 121 -14.86 -7.53 -4.97
CA TRP A 121 -16.16 -8.16 -4.74
C TRP A 121 -17.27 -7.61 -5.63
N ASN A 122 -18.35 -8.37 -5.81
CA ASN A 122 -19.59 -7.88 -6.42
C ASN A 122 -20.53 -7.30 -5.36
N ASN A 123 -21.07 -6.10 -5.61
CA ASN A 123 -22.10 -5.49 -4.78
C ASN A 123 -23.26 -5.04 -5.68
N ASN A 124 -24.35 -5.82 -5.71
CA ASN A 124 -25.55 -5.54 -6.50
C ASN A 124 -25.28 -5.31 -7.99
N GLY A 125 -24.38 -6.09 -8.60
CA GLY A 125 -24.02 -5.99 -10.01
C GLY A 125 -22.85 -5.04 -10.30
N THR A 126 -22.39 -4.27 -9.33
CA THR A 126 -21.20 -3.42 -9.45
C THR A 126 -19.98 -4.16 -8.90
N HIS A 127 -18.92 -4.23 -9.69
CA HIS A 127 -17.64 -4.76 -9.23
C HIS A 127 -16.90 -3.69 -8.43
N ILE A 128 -16.57 -3.95 -7.18
CA ILE A 128 -15.86 -3.02 -6.31
C ILE A 128 -14.50 -3.63 -5.98
N THR A 129 -13.45 -2.81 -6.03
CA THR A 129 -12.12 -3.14 -5.55
C THR A 129 -11.74 -2.18 -4.42
N GLY A 130 -11.39 -2.72 -3.27
CA GLY A 130 -10.88 -1.98 -2.11
C GLY A 130 -9.43 -2.28 -1.84
N PHE A 131 -8.70 -1.26 -1.38
CA PHE A 131 -7.29 -1.38 -1.01
C PHE A 131 -7.11 -1.03 0.47
N ALA A 132 -6.34 -1.86 1.16
CA ALA A 132 -5.96 -1.67 2.54
C ALA A 132 -4.43 -1.75 2.64
N THR A 133 -3.78 -0.62 2.84
CA THR A 133 -2.32 -0.51 2.99
C THR A 133 -1.99 -0.25 4.45
N GLN A 134 -0.99 -0.95 4.96
CA GLN A 134 -0.53 -0.76 6.33
C GLN A 134 0.99 -0.95 6.43
N GLU A 135 1.65 -0.07 7.18
CA GLU A 135 3.03 -0.24 7.60
C GLU A 135 3.17 -1.46 8.51
N THR A 136 4.27 -2.20 8.35
CA THR A 136 4.48 -3.45 9.06
C THR A 136 5.04 -3.25 10.46
N ASN A 137 5.83 -2.20 10.67
CA ASN A 137 6.42 -1.82 11.96
C ASN A 137 7.06 -2.99 12.71
N TRP A 138 7.77 -3.85 11.97
CA TRP A 138 8.50 -4.97 12.55
C TRP A 138 9.44 -4.47 13.66
N ASN A 139 9.46 -5.17 14.79
CA ASN A 139 10.12 -4.80 16.06
C ASN A 139 9.34 -3.84 16.98
N GLU A 140 8.09 -3.49 16.67
CA GLU A 140 7.19 -2.85 17.64
C GLU A 140 6.36 -3.90 18.39
N ALA A 141 5.97 -3.60 19.64
CA ALA A 141 5.22 -4.52 20.50
C ALA A 141 3.91 -5.04 19.86
N GLU A 142 3.32 -4.24 18.96
CA GLU A 142 2.13 -4.60 18.18
C GLU A 142 2.40 -4.87 16.69
N GLY A 143 3.65 -4.74 16.21
CA GLY A 143 4.01 -4.83 14.78
C GLY A 143 4.43 -6.23 14.32
N GLY A 144 4.86 -7.10 15.23
CA GLY A 144 5.32 -8.46 14.95
C GLY A 144 6.83 -8.61 15.05
N ASN A 145 7.29 -9.86 15.02
CA ASN A 145 8.69 -10.21 15.27
C ASN A 145 9.43 -10.41 13.96
N VAL A 146 10.64 -9.83 13.85
CA VAL A 146 11.59 -10.16 12.78
C VAL A 146 12.84 -10.81 13.38
N THR A 147 13.23 -11.94 12.81
CA THR A 147 14.48 -12.65 13.14
C THR A 147 15.37 -12.65 11.91
N THR A 148 16.62 -12.20 12.05
CA THR A 148 17.60 -12.19 10.95
C THR A 148 18.56 -13.36 11.09
N SER A 149 18.87 -14.02 10.00
CA SER A 149 19.90 -15.06 9.86
C SER A 149 20.77 -14.78 8.64
N ASP A 150 21.83 -15.56 8.47
CA ASP A 150 22.68 -15.46 7.28
C ASP A 150 21.92 -15.76 5.98
N SER A 151 20.85 -16.57 6.05
CA SER A 151 20.00 -16.94 4.91
C SER A 151 18.93 -15.92 4.54
N GLY A 152 18.58 -15.01 5.45
CA GLY A 152 17.46 -14.09 5.21
C GLY A 152 16.82 -13.54 6.47
N LYS A 153 15.57 -13.09 6.33
CA LYS A 153 14.76 -12.52 7.41
C LYS A 153 13.44 -13.27 7.53
N TYR A 154 13.12 -13.69 8.75
CA TYR A 154 11.86 -14.31 9.13
C TYR A 154 10.97 -13.27 9.79
N TYR A 155 9.77 -13.08 9.27
CA TYR A 155 8.75 -12.16 9.79
C TYR A 155 7.56 -12.96 10.28
N ARG A 156 7.09 -12.66 11.49
CA ARG A 156 5.96 -13.39 12.07
C ARG A 156 5.06 -12.51 12.89
N ARG A 157 3.76 -12.69 12.73
CA ARG A 157 2.73 -12.07 13.56
C ARG A 157 1.64 -13.10 13.91
N PHE A 158 1.53 -13.41 15.19
CA PHE A 158 0.58 -14.41 15.70
C PHE A 158 -0.81 -13.83 15.95
N ASN A 159 -0.86 -12.57 16.39
CA ASN A 159 -2.12 -11.90 16.70
C ASN A 159 -2.81 -11.46 15.42
N LYS A 160 -4.14 -11.37 15.49
CA LYS A 160 -4.97 -10.80 14.43
C LYS A 160 -4.44 -9.44 14.01
N TRP A 161 -4.39 -9.21 12.70
CA TRP A 161 -3.96 -7.96 12.10
C TRP A 161 -5.07 -7.42 11.20
N ASP A 162 -5.75 -6.37 11.63
CA ASP A 162 -6.90 -5.81 10.90
C ASP A 162 -6.43 -4.73 9.91
N PHE A 163 -6.54 -5.01 8.61
CA PHE A 163 -6.23 -4.07 7.54
C PHE A 163 -7.46 -3.22 7.18
N GLN A 164 -7.41 -1.91 7.40
CA GLN A 164 -8.53 -1.02 7.05
C GLN A 164 -8.50 -0.66 5.57
N ILE A 165 -9.61 -0.88 4.85
CA ILE A 165 -9.75 -0.38 3.47
C ILE A 165 -9.85 1.13 3.49
N THR A 166 -8.89 1.80 2.85
CA THR A 166 -8.78 3.27 2.80
C THR A 166 -9.19 3.85 1.45
N SER A 167 -9.23 3.03 0.39
CA SER A 167 -9.69 3.45 -0.93
C SER A 167 -10.55 2.40 -1.61
N LEU A 168 -11.47 2.86 -2.46
CA LEU A 168 -12.41 2.06 -3.23
C LEU A 168 -12.40 2.51 -4.69
N VAL A 169 -12.51 1.55 -5.60
CA VAL A 169 -12.69 1.75 -7.05
C VAL A 169 -13.88 0.88 -7.47
N ALA A 170 -14.78 1.43 -8.27
CA ALA A 170 -15.98 0.74 -8.77
C ALA A 170 -16.04 0.83 -10.30
#